data_AF-A0A1U7YQ40-F1
#
_entry.id   AF-A0A1U7YQ40-F1
#
_cell.length_a   1.000
_cell.length_b   1.000
_cell.length_c   1.000
_cell.angle_alpha   90.00
_cell.angle_beta   90.00
_cell.angle_gamma   90.00
#
_symmetry.space_group_name_H-M   'P 1'
#
loop_
_entity.id
_entity.type
_entity.pdbx_description
1 polymer ?
#
loop_
_entity_poly.entity_id
_entity_poly.type
_entity_poly.pdbx_seq_one_letter_code
_entity_poly.pdbx_strand_id
1 'polypeptide(L)'
;MTKNSICSLDIEFSDKIEALLKPPSPQQVQEYFAQLIATRQCRGLTIKQNGDFGKGVYADIEFREGELVLKDQMLVGSQHSSNKVDCLVCSYCFRFIGSIELQIGRKLYLQDLGISSSKECVLETYSQPSKQCCADDSSNEDFMTDNDDLVACTSSSQNDKIPLPKEVIQSLMNGNLVLPYSKQFSLPTVVSCPGGCGEAYYCSESCAKVDWELFHSLLCTGERSGSSCREALVKFIQHANETNDIFIPAAKAISFTILKYKKLKAAKLEGKEQCTNPNTLEDSSFSMLLEAWRPISMGYKRRWWDCIALPDDVDYSDEASFRMQIRELAFMSLQLLKESIFDKECAPLFSLEIYGHIIGMFELNNLDLVVASPVEDYFLYIDDLPYPEKEEAEKITRQILDALGDDYSVCCQGTAFFPMQSCMNHSCHPNAKAFKREEDRDGQAIIIALQSISKGDEITISYIDEDLPFEERQALLADYGFKCRCPKCTGEGD
;
A
#
# COMPACT_ATOMS: atom_id res chain seq x y z
N MET A 1 31.69 -3.26 -7.70
CA MET A 1 31.15 -3.09 -6.32
C MET A 1 31.01 -4.46 -5.60
N THR A 2 32.03 -5.32 -5.59
CA THR A 2 31.81 -6.77 -5.35
C THR A 2 32.89 -7.45 -4.50
N LYS A 3 33.28 -6.89 -3.34
CA LYS A 3 34.19 -7.60 -2.41
C LYS A 3 33.57 -8.01 -1.06
N ASN A 4 32.42 -7.46 -0.67
CA ASN A 4 31.74 -7.75 0.62
C ASN A 4 30.23 -8.06 0.46
N SER A 5 29.80 -8.75 -0.60
CA SER A 5 28.41 -9.23 -0.64
C SER A 5 28.28 -10.54 0.12
N ILE A 6 27.28 -10.60 1.01
CA ILE A 6 26.86 -11.80 1.73
C ILE A 6 26.02 -12.74 0.86
N CYS A 7 25.53 -12.28 -0.30
CA CYS A 7 24.76 -13.07 -1.25
C CYS A 7 25.64 -13.47 -2.45
N SER A 8 25.82 -14.77 -2.67
CA SER A 8 26.61 -15.27 -3.80
C SER A 8 26.07 -14.84 -5.17
N LEU A 9 24.74 -14.66 -5.27
CA LEU A 9 24.08 -14.24 -6.51
C LEU A 9 24.44 -12.81 -6.91
N ASP A 10 24.78 -11.94 -5.96
CA ASP A 10 25.23 -10.57 -6.29
C ASP A 10 26.56 -10.60 -7.05
N ILE A 11 27.43 -11.58 -6.75
CA ILE A 11 28.72 -11.75 -7.42
C ILE A 11 28.51 -12.48 -8.75
N GLU A 12 27.73 -13.56 -8.75
CA GLU A 12 27.49 -14.40 -9.94
C GLU A 12 26.78 -13.63 -11.07
N PHE A 13 25.82 -12.76 -10.73
CA PHE A 13 24.98 -12.06 -11.70
C PHE A 13 25.22 -10.55 -11.74
N SER A 14 26.39 -10.06 -11.30
CA SER A 14 26.72 -8.64 -11.19
C SER A 14 26.31 -7.82 -12.43
N ASP A 15 26.68 -8.25 -13.63
CA ASP A 15 26.36 -7.52 -14.88
C ASP A 15 24.85 -7.48 -15.17
N LYS A 16 24.14 -8.57 -14.89
CA LYS A 16 22.68 -8.67 -15.09
C LYS A 16 21.93 -7.81 -14.05
N ILE A 17 22.41 -7.78 -12.81
CA ILE A 17 21.88 -6.95 -11.73
C ILE A 17 22.07 -5.48 -12.06
N GLU A 18 23.25 -5.08 -12.53
CA GLU A 18 23.53 -3.71 -12.97
C GLU A 18 22.57 -3.29 -14.09
N ALA A 19 22.33 -4.15 -15.08
CA ALA A 19 21.38 -3.88 -16.15
C ALA A 19 19.92 -3.74 -15.67
N LEU A 20 19.49 -4.54 -14.68
CA LEU A 20 18.14 -4.45 -14.09
C LEU A 20 17.95 -3.18 -13.26
N LEU A 21 18.99 -2.75 -12.53
CA LEU A 21 18.94 -1.57 -11.67
C LEU A 21 19.23 -0.27 -12.44
N LYS A 22 19.75 -0.36 -13.66
CA LYS A 22 19.99 0.81 -14.51
C LYS A 22 18.69 1.62 -14.69
N PRO A 23 18.70 2.93 -14.40
CA PRO A 23 17.55 3.79 -14.63
C PRO A 23 17.11 3.75 -16.11
N PRO A 24 15.80 3.68 -16.40
CA PRO A 24 15.30 3.76 -17.76
C PRO A 24 15.67 5.08 -18.43
N SER A 25 15.88 5.08 -19.74
CA SER A 25 16.13 6.31 -20.50
C SER A 25 14.88 7.19 -20.57
N PRO A 26 15.01 8.51 -20.82
CA PRO A 26 13.85 9.40 -20.97
C PRO A 26 12.84 8.93 -22.00
N GLN A 27 13.31 8.36 -23.11
CA GLN A 27 12.43 7.79 -24.13
C GLN A 27 11.66 6.57 -23.59
N GLN A 28 12.33 5.66 -22.86
CA GLN A 28 11.68 4.47 -22.30
C GLN A 28 10.63 4.82 -21.24
N VAL A 29 10.90 5.86 -20.43
CA VAL A 29 9.95 6.43 -19.44
C VAL A 29 8.73 6.99 -20.17
N GLN A 30 8.94 7.85 -21.17
CA GLN A 30 7.87 8.48 -21.94
C GLN A 30 6.98 7.44 -22.63
N GLU A 31 7.57 6.45 -23.29
CA GLU A 31 6.85 5.36 -23.96
C GLU A 31 6.01 4.54 -22.97
N TYR A 32 6.59 4.19 -21.82
CA TYR A 32 5.91 3.39 -20.80
C TYR A 32 4.69 4.13 -20.24
N PHE A 33 4.85 5.39 -19.82
CA PHE A 33 3.74 6.12 -19.23
C PHE A 33 2.69 6.52 -20.26
N ALA A 34 3.07 6.84 -21.50
CA ALA A 34 2.10 7.06 -22.58
C ALA A 34 1.23 5.80 -22.81
N GLN A 35 1.85 4.62 -22.86
CA GLN A 35 1.13 3.35 -22.96
C GLN A 35 0.25 3.08 -21.73
N LEU A 36 0.76 3.35 -20.53
CA LEU A 36 0.04 3.12 -19.28
C LEU A 36 -1.20 4.01 -19.17
N ILE A 37 -1.04 5.30 -19.45
CA ILE A 37 -2.12 6.32 -19.46
C ILE A 37 -3.20 5.91 -20.47
N ALA A 38 -2.80 5.51 -21.68
CA ALA A 38 -3.73 5.05 -22.71
C ALA A 38 -4.48 3.76 -22.30
N THR A 39 -3.76 2.77 -21.75
CA THR A 39 -4.33 1.48 -21.35
C THR A 39 -5.30 1.62 -20.17
N ARG A 40 -4.97 2.48 -19.21
CA ARG A 40 -5.79 2.77 -18.02
C ARG A 40 -6.86 3.82 -18.27
N GLN A 41 -6.91 4.40 -19.47
CA GLN A 41 -7.83 5.47 -19.85
C GLN A 41 -7.77 6.69 -18.93
N CYS A 42 -6.60 6.97 -18.34
CA CYS A 42 -6.36 8.19 -17.59
C CYS A 42 -6.28 9.35 -18.59
N ARG A 43 -7.19 10.32 -18.50
CA ARG A 43 -7.24 11.45 -19.44
C ARG A 43 -6.63 12.69 -18.79
N GLY A 44 -6.10 13.59 -19.63
CA GLY A 44 -5.69 14.91 -19.16
C GLY A 44 -4.37 14.97 -18.40
N LEU A 45 -3.55 13.92 -18.47
CA LEU A 45 -2.25 13.86 -17.79
C LEU A 45 -1.14 13.50 -18.76
N THR A 46 0.06 14.02 -18.49
CA THR A 46 1.31 13.58 -19.13
C THR A 46 2.39 13.43 -18.07
N ILE A 47 3.17 12.36 -18.15
CA ILE A 47 4.32 12.15 -17.27
C ILE A 47 5.60 12.42 -18.07
N LYS A 48 6.47 13.27 -17.53
CA LYS A 48 7.74 13.65 -18.15
C LYS A 48 8.88 13.38 -17.18
N GLN A 49 10.07 13.09 -17.71
CA GLN A 49 11.27 13.04 -16.89
C GLN A 49 11.77 14.47 -16.61
N ASN A 50 12.14 14.73 -15.35
CA ASN A 50 12.72 15.98 -14.88
C ASN A 50 14.11 15.71 -14.29
N GLY A 51 15.16 16.21 -14.95
CA GLY A 51 16.55 15.90 -14.59
C GLY A 51 16.95 14.44 -14.86
N ASP A 52 17.98 13.97 -14.14
CA ASP A 52 18.56 12.63 -14.38
C ASP A 52 17.69 11.48 -13.88
N PHE A 53 16.91 11.69 -12.81
CA PHE A 53 16.14 10.63 -12.14
C PHE A 53 14.70 11.00 -11.80
N GLY A 54 14.38 12.30 -11.73
CA GLY A 54 13.07 12.80 -11.34
C GLY A 54 12.02 12.60 -12.44
N LYS A 55 10.76 12.50 -12.03
CA LYS A 55 9.61 12.52 -12.94
C LYS A 55 8.64 13.59 -12.44
N GLY A 56 7.78 14.08 -13.32
CA GLY A 56 6.71 15.00 -12.97
C GLY A 56 5.44 14.63 -13.70
N VAL A 57 4.30 14.82 -13.02
CA VAL A 57 2.97 14.70 -13.63
C VAL A 57 2.49 16.09 -14.02
N TYR A 58 2.06 16.26 -15.26
CA TYR A 58 1.60 17.54 -15.79
C TYR A 58 0.17 17.42 -16.31
N ALA A 59 -0.62 18.46 -16.09
CA ALA A 59 -1.96 18.57 -16.62
C ALA A 59 -1.91 18.84 -18.14
N ASP A 60 -2.61 18.04 -18.94
CA ASP A 60 -2.82 18.27 -20.38
C ASP A 60 -4.18 18.93 -20.69
N ILE A 61 -5.03 19.02 -19.67
CA ILE A 61 -6.30 19.75 -19.65
C ILE A 61 -6.35 20.64 -18.41
N GLU A 62 -7.37 21.48 -18.31
CA GLU A 62 -7.68 22.22 -17.09
C GLU A 62 -8.49 21.33 -16.13
N PHE A 63 -8.17 21.39 -14.84
CA PHE A 63 -8.96 20.77 -13.77
C PHE A 63 -9.53 21.84 -12.85
N ARG A 64 -10.76 21.66 -12.40
CA ARG A 64 -11.37 22.52 -11.37
C ARG A 64 -11.05 22.00 -9.98
N GLU A 65 -11.16 22.87 -8.98
CA GLU A 65 -11.12 22.46 -7.57
C GLU A 65 -12.12 21.33 -7.29
N GLY A 66 -11.68 20.31 -6.54
CA GLY A 66 -12.45 19.11 -6.21
C GLY A 66 -12.56 18.08 -7.33
N GLU A 67 -12.07 18.37 -8.54
CA GLU A 67 -12.15 17.43 -9.66
C GLU A 67 -11.19 16.25 -9.49
N LEU A 68 -11.62 15.08 -9.97
CA LEU A 68 -10.78 13.89 -10.03
C LEU A 68 -9.66 14.07 -11.06
N VAL A 69 -8.44 14.17 -10.57
CA VAL A 69 -7.23 14.28 -11.41
C VAL A 69 -6.76 12.90 -11.85
N LEU A 70 -6.70 11.94 -10.93
CA LEU A 70 -6.17 10.60 -11.20
C LEU A 70 -6.81 9.53 -10.32
N LYS A 71 -7.18 8.40 -10.94
CA LYS A 71 -7.43 7.12 -10.25
C LYS A 71 -6.35 6.13 -10.64
N ASP A 72 -5.33 5.99 -9.80
CA ASP A 72 -4.17 5.15 -10.10
C ASP A 72 -4.33 3.73 -9.55
N GLN A 73 -4.25 2.75 -10.44
CA GLN A 73 -4.24 1.35 -10.04
C GLN A 73 -2.85 0.95 -9.56
N MET A 74 -2.78 0.37 -8.36
CA MET A 74 -1.52 -0.17 -7.85
C MET A 74 -0.91 -1.19 -8.82
N LEU A 75 0.41 -1.19 -8.92
CA LEU A 75 1.15 -2.24 -9.60
C LEU A 75 1.33 -3.46 -8.69
N VAL A 76 1.63 -3.21 -7.41
CA VAL A 76 1.79 -4.20 -6.36
C VAL A 76 1.24 -3.60 -5.07
N GLY A 77 0.53 -4.41 -4.28
CA GLY A 77 0.09 -4.00 -2.95
C GLY A 77 -0.27 -5.19 -2.06
N SER A 78 -0.28 -4.95 -0.75
CA SER A 78 -0.67 -5.90 0.28
C SER A 78 -1.27 -5.19 1.48
N GLN A 79 -2.32 -5.78 2.05
CA GLN A 79 -2.88 -5.38 3.34
C GLN A 79 -1.92 -5.78 4.44
N HIS A 80 -1.75 -4.91 5.44
CA HIS A 80 -0.95 -5.22 6.63
C HIS A 80 -1.50 -6.45 7.36
N SER A 81 -0.60 -7.27 7.89
CA SER A 81 -0.94 -8.55 8.50
C SER A 81 -1.79 -8.37 9.76
N SER A 82 -1.49 -7.36 10.57
CA SER A 82 -2.29 -6.93 11.73
C SER A 82 -3.70 -6.48 11.32
N ASN A 83 -3.81 -5.69 10.24
CA ASN A 83 -5.09 -5.17 9.75
C ASN A 83 -6.01 -6.26 9.15
N LYS A 84 -5.48 -7.41 8.73
CA LYS A 84 -6.31 -8.54 8.26
C LYS A 84 -7.25 -9.05 9.32
N VAL A 85 -6.94 -8.90 10.61
CA VAL A 85 -7.84 -9.29 11.70
C VAL A 85 -9.10 -8.43 11.67
N ASP A 86 -8.91 -7.13 11.46
CA ASP A 86 -9.95 -6.12 11.53
C ASP A 86 -10.78 -6.01 10.25
N CYS A 87 -10.15 -6.20 9.08
CA CYS A 87 -10.80 -5.95 7.80
C CYS A 87 -10.71 -7.17 6.89
N LEU A 88 -11.87 -7.75 6.52
CA LEU A 88 -11.94 -8.78 5.49
C LEU A 88 -12.16 -8.13 4.12
N VAL A 89 -11.09 -8.08 3.32
CA VAL A 89 -11.08 -7.43 2.01
C VAL A 89 -10.64 -8.36 0.89
N CYS A 90 -10.88 -7.95 -0.35
CA CYS A 90 -10.32 -8.61 -1.51
C CYS A 90 -8.78 -8.50 -1.51
N SER A 91 -8.08 -9.62 -1.63
CA SER A 91 -6.61 -9.68 -1.62
C SER A 91 -5.92 -9.04 -2.85
N TYR A 92 -6.71 -8.63 -3.85
CA TYR A 92 -6.24 -7.96 -5.07
C TYR A 92 -6.57 -6.47 -5.10
N CYS A 93 -7.85 -6.11 -4.91
CA CYS A 93 -8.31 -4.73 -5.04
C CYS A 93 -8.66 -4.06 -3.70
N PHE A 94 -8.57 -4.78 -2.57
CA PHE A 94 -8.73 -4.27 -1.21
C PHE A 94 -10.12 -3.72 -0.89
N ARG A 95 -11.10 -3.91 -1.78
CA ARG A 95 -12.51 -3.67 -1.49
C ARG A 95 -12.99 -4.64 -0.41
N PHE A 96 -13.73 -4.14 0.58
CA PHE A 96 -14.43 -4.96 1.57
C PHE A 96 -15.39 -5.96 0.90
N ILE A 97 -15.48 -7.17 1.45
CA ILE A 97 -16.27 -8.29 0.91
C ILE A 97 -17.13 -8.95 1.99
N GLY A 98 -18.17 -9.70 1.62
CA GLY A 98 -19.07 -10.35 2.57
C GLY A 98 -20.30 -9.51 2.92
N SER A 99 -20.70 -9.49 4.19
CA SER A 99 -21.76 -8.61 4.71
C SER A 99 -21.23 -7.80 5.89
N ILE A 100 -21.96 -6.75 6.28
CA ILE A 100 -21.64 -5.97 7.50
C ILE A 100 -21.54 -6.90 8.72
N GLU A 101 -22.46 -7.86 8.83
CA GLU A 101 -22.47 -8.85 9.91
C GLU A 101 -21.24 -9.76 9.86
N LEU A 102 -20.80 -10.19 8.68
CA LEU A 102 -19.59 -10.98 8.55
C LEU A 102 -18.34 -10.19 8.97
N GLN A 103 -18.24 -8.91 8.60
CA GLN A 103 -17.13 -8.03 9.01
C GLN A 103 -17.06 -7.92 10.54
N ILE A 104 -18.19 -7.55 11.16
CA ILE A 104 -18.31 -7.39 12.62
C ILE A 104 -18.04 -8.73 13.33
N GLY A 105 -18.72 -9.80 12.92
CA GLY A 105 -18.64 -11.10 13.58
C GLY A 105 -17.23 -11.69 13.50
N ARG A 106 -16.57 -11.59 12.34
CA ARG A 106 -15.19 -12.07 12.17
C ARG A 106 -14.22 -11.29 13.05
N LYS A 107 -14.36 -9.96 13.11
CA LYS A 107 -13.51 -9.10 13.93
C LYS A 107 -13.61 -9.48 15.40
N LEU A 108 -14.82 -9.50 15.96
CA LEU A 108 -15.06 -9.86 17.35
C LEU A 108 -14.58 -11.28 17.67
N TYR A 109 -14.80 -12.24 16.77
CA TYR A 109 -14.33 -13.62 16.94
C TYR A 109 -12.80 -13.71 17.06
N LEU A 110 -12.06 -12.98 16.22
CA LEU A 110 -10.59 -13.01 16.24
C LEU A 110 -10.02 -12.24 17.44
N GLN A 111 -10.68 -11.16 17.87
CA GLN A 111 -10.34 -10.43 19.08
C GLN A 111 -10.51 -11.31 20.33
N ASP A 112 -11.59 -12.09 20.42
CA ASP A 112 -11.83 -13.06 21.50
C ASP A 112 -10.76 -14.16 21.58
N LEU A 113 -10.13 -14.50 20.44
CA LEU A 113 -9.01 -15.44 20.39
C LEU A 113 -7.66 -14.81 20.80
N GLY A 114 -7.64 -13.54 21.17
CA GLY A 114 -6.43 -12.81 21.53
C GLY A 114 -5.57 -12.41 20.34
N ILE A 115 -6.13 -12.40 19.12
CA ILE A 115 -5.46 -12.00 17.88
C ILE A 115 -5.65 -10.48 17.63
N SER A 116 -6.11 -9.71 18.64
CA SER A 116 -6.32 -8.27 18.51
C SER A 116 -5.02 -7.50 18.22
N SER A 117 -5.08 -6.57 17.27
CA SER A 117 -4.01 -5.66 16.84
C SER A 117 -3.67 -4.56 17.86
N SER A 118 -4.29 -4.57 19.03
CA SER A 118 -4.05 -3.57 20.08
C SER A 118 -2.78 -3.87 20.89
N LYS A 119 -1.61 -3.77 20.23
CA LYS A 119 -0.29 -3.48 20.82
C LYS A 119 0.71 -3.28 19.68
N GLU A 120 1.24 -2.06 19.59
CA GLU A 120 2.38 -1.64 18.76
C GLU A 120 2.14 -1.52 17.25
N CYS A 121 1.47 -0.45 16.84
CA CYS A 121 1.77 0.25 15.57
C CYS A 121 1.32 1.72 15.67
N VAL A 122 1.89 2.42 16.65
CA VAL A 122 2.16 3.86 16.50
C VAL A 122 3.67 3.97 16.59
N LEU A 123 4.37 3.43 15.60
CA LEU A 123 5.71 3.89 15.30
C LEU A 123 5.53 4.97 14.25
N GLU A 124 5.99 6.16 14.59
CA GLU A 124 5.89 7.40 13.84
C GLU A 124 6.30 7.19 12.38
N THR A 125 5.31 7.05 11.52
CA THR A 125 5.43 7.39 10.11
C THR A 125 4.49 8.57 9.95
N TYR A 126 5.04 9.75 9.62
CA TYR A 126 4.34 11.03 9.47
C TYR A 126 2.94 10.87 8.86
N SER A 127 1.97 10.66 9.74
CA SER A 127 0.56 10.52 9.40
C SER A 127 -0.06 11.85 9.75
N GLN A 128 -0.45 12.60 8.72
CA GLN A 128 -1.24 13.81 8.90
C GLN A 128 -2.45 13.51 9.79
N PRO A 129 -2.77 14.36 10.78
CA PRO A 129 -3.98 14.19 11.55
C PRO A 129 -5.17 14.39 10.62
N SER A 130 -6.04 13.39 10.53
CA SER A 130 -7.37 13.52 9.95
C SER A 130 -8.15 14.55 10.79
N LYS A 131 -8.07 15.83 10.40
CA LYS A 131 -8.98 16.85 10.90
C LYS A 131 -10.39 16.50 10.43
N GLN A 132 -11.17 16.09 11.42
CA GLN A 132 -12.62 16.04 11.44
C GLN A 132 -13.20 17.25 10.69
N CYS A 133 -13.79 17.02 9.52
CA CYS A 133 -14.52 18.03 8.78
C CYS A 133 -15.95 18.10 9.35
N CYS A 134 -16.15 18.90 10.39
CA CYS A 134 -17.48 19.38 10.74
C CYS A 134 -17.51 20.88 10.49
N ALA A 135 -18.28 21.28 9.49
CA ALA A 135 -18.70 22.66 9.31
C ALA A 135 -19.66 23.03 10.45
N ASP A 136 -19.44 24.18 11.07
CA ASP A 136 -20.50 25.18 11.26
C ASP A 136 -19.93 26.53 11.74
N ASP A 137 -20.29 27.56 10.97
CA ASP A 137 -20.14 28.98 11.28
C ASP A 137 -21.03 29.37 12.46
N SER A 138 -20.48 30.06 13.48
CA SER A 138 -21.12 31.28 14.01
C SER A 138 -20.17 32.11 14.87
N SER A 139 -20.35 33.41 14.73
CA SER A 139 -19.54 34.55 15.18
C SER A 139 -19.74 34.99 16.65
N ASN A 140 -18.69 35.66 17.15
CA ASN A 140 -18.63 36.80 18.10
C ASN A 140 -18.23 36.57 19.57
N GLU A 141 -17.03 37.09 19.86
CA GLU A 141 -16.64 38.08 20.88
C GLU A 141 -16.77 37.76 22.40
N ASP A 142 -15.58 37.66 23.03
CA ASP A 142 -15.04 38.62 24.02
C ASP A 142 -14.94 38.28 25.55
N PHE A 143 -13.76 38.68 26.08
CA PHE A 143 -13.28 38.96 27.46
C PHE A 143 -12.68 37.86 28.40
N MET A 144 -11.33 37.90 28.46
CA MET A 144 -10.40 38.06 29.61
C MET A 144 -10.12 36.97 30.68
N THR A 145 -8.81 36.67 30.78
CA THR A 145 -7.92 36.46 31.95
C THR A 145 -8.32 35.50 33.08
N ASP A 146 -7.55 34.43 33.28
CA ASP A 146 -6.45 34.39 34.28
C ASP A 146 -5.72 33.02 34.29
N ASN A 147 -4.52 33.06 34.86
CA ASN A 147 -3.43 32.11 34.80
C ASN A 147 -3.57 30.91 35.76
N ASP A 148 -2.73 29.90 35.49
CA ASP A 148 -2.12 28.89 36.37
C ASP A 148 -2.80 27.51 36.59
N ASP A 149 -2.01 26.52 36.15
CA ASP A 149 -1.84 25.16 36.65
C ASP A 149 -3.02 24.19 36.66
N LEU A 150 -3.11 23.36 35.62
CA LEU A 150 -3.53 21.96 35.75
C LEU A 150 -2.82 21.08 34.69
N VAL A 151 -1.72 20.48 35.14
CA VAL A 151 -1.16 19.25 34.57
C VAL A 151 -2.19 18.13 34.71
N ALA A 152 -2.25 17.27 33.70
CA ALA A 152 -2.97 16.00 33.59
C ALA A 152 -4.46 16.08 33.23
N CYS A 153 -4.79 15.59 32.03
CA CYS A 153 -5.65 14.43 31.80
C CYS A 153 -6.16 14.41 30.34
N THR A 154 -5.48 13.65 29.47
CA THR A 154 -6.15 12.91 28.40
C THR A 154 -5.74 11.45 28.51
N SER A 155 -6.09 10.84 29.65
CA SER A 155 -6.35 9.41 29.66
C SER A 155 -7.54 9.19 28.75
N SER A 156 -7.29 8.64 27.55
CA SER A 156 -8.31 7.96 26.76
C SER A 156 -9.10 7.06 27.71
N SER A 157 -10.35 7.41 27.99
CA SER A 157 -11.25 6.56 28.75
C SER A 157 -11.32 5.24 28.00
N GLN A 158 -10.69 4.20 28.54
CA GLN A 158 -10.97 2.84 28.15
C GLN A 158 -12.44 2.60 28.50
N ASN A 159 -13.34 2.80 27.54
CA ASN A 159 -14.64 2.17 27.62
C ASN A 159 -14.35 0.67 27.58
N ASP A 160 -14.54 -0.01 28.71
CA ASP A 160 -14.48 -1.47 28.78
C ASP A 160 -15.43 -2.03 27.72
N LYS A 161 -14.89 -2.54 26.61
CA LYS A 161 -15.67 -3.16 25.54
C LYS A 161 -16.54 -4.25 26.15
N ILE A 162 -17.85 -4.19 25.92
CA ILE A 162 -18.78 -5.14 26.51
C ILE A 162 -18.79 -6.39 25.61
N PRO A 163 -18.29 -7.56 26.08
CA PRO A 163 -18.18 -8.73 25.23
C PRO A 163 -19.57 -9.28 24.86
N LEU A 164 -19.73 -9.68 23.60
CA LEU A 164 -20.95 -10.35 23.14
C LEU A 164 -20.91 -11.85 23.43
N PRO A 165 -22.07 -12.49 23.66
CA PRO A 165 -22.14 -13.96 23.73
C PRO A 165 -21.64 -14.60 22.43
N LYS A 166 -20.91 -15.72 22.55
CA LYS A 166 -20.31 -16.43 21.40
C LYS A 166 -21.35 -16.85 20.36
N GLU A 167 -22.57 -17.17 20.80
CA GLU A 167 -23.69 -17.53 19.93
C GLU A 167 -24.13 -16.36 19.03
N VAL A 168 -24.04 -15.12 19.54
CA VAL A 168 -24.35 -13.91 18.76
C VAL A 168 -23.27 -13.68 17.70
N ILE A 169 -22.00 -13.76 18.10
CA ILE A 169 -20.85 -13.63 17.18
C ILE A 169 -20.93 -14.68 16.07
N GLN A 170 -21.20 -15.95 16.41
CA GLN A 170 -21.35 -17.01 15.42
C GLN A 170 -22.56 -16.78 14.50
N SER A 171 -23.66 -16.21 15.04
CA SER A 171 -24.85 -15.91 14.26
C SER A 171 -24.62 -14.79 13.26
N LEU A 172 -23.81 -13.77 13.60
CA LEU A 172 -23.35 -12.73 12.67
C LEU A 172 -22.51 -13.34 11.54
N MET A 173 -21.51 -14.16 11.88
CA MET A 173 -20.62 -14.77 10.88
C MET A 173 -21.34 -15.72 9.91
N ASN A 174 -22.34 -16.48 10.39
CA ASN A 174 -23.07 -17.44 9.58
C ASN A 174 -24.28 -16.82 8.85
N GLY A 175 -24.55 -15.52 9.03
CA GLY A 175 -25.69 -14.83 8.44
C GLY A 175 -27.05 -15.19 9.05
N ASN A 176 -27.07 -15.80 10.24
CA ASN A 176 -28.31 -16.11 10.98
C ASN A 176 -28.89 -14.87 11.69
N LEU A 177 -28.02 -13.93 12.05
CA LEU A 177 -28.41 -12.62 12.56
C LEU A 177 -28.18 -11.58 11.45
N VAL A 178 -29.24 -10.88 11.05
CA VAL A 178 -29.19 -9.80 10.05
C VAL A 178 -29.50 -8.50 10.78
N LEU A 179 -28.63 -7.51 10.62
CA LEU A 179 -28.79 -6.23 11.30
C LEU A 179 -29.80 -5.32 10.58
N PRO A 180 -30.52 -4.45 11.31
CA PRO A 180 -31.42 -3.47 10.71
C PRO A 180 -30.71 -2.66 9.63
N TYR A 181 -31.35 -2.45 8.47
CA TYR A 181 -30.83 -1.63 7.37
C TYR A 181 -29.49 -2.06 6.72
N SER A 182 -28.82 -3.11 7.20
CA SER A 182 -27.50 -3.55 6.69
C SER A 182 -27.48 -3.86 5.18
N LYS A 183 -28.63 -4.25 4.61
CA LYS A 183 -28.78 -4.49 3.17
C LYS A 183 -28.52 -3.27 2.28
N GLN A 184 -28.63 -2.05 2.83
CA GLN A 184 -28.27 -0.82 2.11
C GLN A 184 -26.75 -0.74 1.86
N PHE A 185 -25.95 -1.42 2.67
CA PHE A 185 -24.49 -1.48 2.61
C PHE A 185 -24.02 -2.80 1.99
N SER A 186 -24.62 -3.17 0.86
CA SER A 186 -24.32 -4.43 0.17
C SER A 186 -22.87 -4.46 -0.33
N LEU A 187 -22.09 -5.44 0.15
CA LEU A 187 -20.72 -5.69 -0.29
C LEU A 187 -20.65 -6.88 -1.28
N PRO A 188 -19.60 -6.98 -2.10
CA PRO A 188 -19.40 -8.13 -2.97
C PRO A 188 -19.29 -9.45 -2.20
N THR A 189 -19.78 -10.53 -2.78
CA THR A 189 -19.66 -11.88 -2.21
C THR A 189 -18.21 -12.33 -2.08
N VAL A 190 -17.95 -13.20 -1.11
CA VAL A 190 -16.62 -13.77 -0.86
C VAL A 190 -16.33 -14.89 -1.87
N VAL A 191 -15.29 -14.73 -2.66
CA VAL A 191 -14.73 -15.77 -3.54
C VAL A 191 -13.43 -16.28 -2.91
N SER A 192 -13.33 -17.59 -2.70
CA SER A 192 -12.14 -18.21 -2.12
C SER A 192 -10.99 -18.31 -3.12
N CYS A 193 -9.76 -18.36 -2.61
CA CYS A 193 -8.58 -18.58 -3.44
C CYS A 193 -8.66 -19.87 -4.28
N PRO A 194 -8.36 -19.81 -5.60
CA PRO A 194 -8.37 -20.98 -6.48
C PRO A 194 -7.30 -22.02 -6.10
N GLY A 195 -6.26 -21.59 -5.35
CA GLY A 195 -5.23 -22.44 -4.78
C GLY A 195 -5.62 -23.17 -3.50
N GLY A 196 -6.72 -22.76 -2.85
CA GLY A 196 -7.21 -23.38 -1.60
C GLY A 196 -6.35 -23.08 -0.37
N CYS A 197 -5.78 -21.87 -0.25
CA CYS A 197 -4.94 -21.51 0.91
C CYS A 197 -5.72 -21.19 2.19
N GLY A 198 -7.02 -20.88 2.11
CA GLY A 198 -7.82 -20.45 3.26
C GLY A 198 -7.55 -19.02 3.76
N GLU A 199 -6.57 -18.33 3.20
CA GLU A 199 -6.13 -16.99 3.65
C GLU A 199 -6.54 -15.87 2.69
N ALA A 200 -6.45 -16.11 1.38
CA ALA A 200 -6.76 -15.11 0.36
C ALA A 200 -8.20 -15.24 -0.13
N TYR A 201 -8.88 -14.09 -0.19
CA TYR A 201 -10.29 -13.97 -0.57
C TYR A 201 -10.47 -12.83 -1.57
N TYR A 202 -11.51 -12.91 -2.41
CA TYR A 202 -11.69 -12.00 -3.53
C TYR A 202 -13.14 -11.54 -3.65
N CYS A 203 -13.34 -10.35 -4.19
CA CYS A 203 -14.67 -9.81 -4.46
C CYS A 203 -15.31 -10.40 -5.74
N SER A 204 -14.54 -11.12 -6.55
CA SER A 204 -14.99 -11.73 -7.80
C SER A 204 -14.00 -12.78 -8.32
N GLU A 205 -14.48 -13.66 -9.19
CA GLU A 205 -13.64 -14.59 -9.97
C GLU A 205 -12.60 -13.85 -10.83
N SER A 206 -12.94 -12.65 -11.33
CA SER A 206 -12.00 -11.84 -12.10
C SER A 206 -10.81 -11.39 -11.23
N CYS A 207 -11.07 -10.90 -10.01
CA CYS A 207 -9.99 -10.52 -9.10
C CYS A 207 -9.16 -11.73 -8.67
N ALA A 208 -9.79 -12.87 -8.38
CA ALA A 208 -9.10 -14.10 -8.05
C ALA A 208 -8.17 -14.55 -9.19
N LYS A 209 -8.66 -14.52 -10.43
CA LYS A 209 -7.89 -14.86 -11.62
C LYS A 209 -6.71 -13.92 -11.85
N VAL A 210 -6.95 -12.60 -11.78
CA VAL A 210 -5.89 -11.62 -12.04
C VAL A 210 -4.80 -11.69 -10.96
N ASP A 211 -5.15 -11.80 -9.69
CA ASP A 211 -4.17 -11.96 -8.61
C ASP A 211 -3.39 -13.27 -8.76
N TRP A 212 -4.07 -14.37 -9.13
CA TRP A 212 -3.43 -15.64 -9.41
C TRP A 212 -2.40 -15.54 -10.53
N GLU A 213 -2.78 -14.93 -11.67
CA GLU A 213 -1.91 -14.79 -12.85
C GLU A 213 -0.74 -13.83 -12.63
N LEU A 214 -0.91 -12.81 -11.77
CA LEU A 214 0.09 -11.78 -11.56
C LEU A 214 0.98 -12.03 -10.34
N PHE A 215 0.50 -12.67 -9.28
CA PHE A 215 1.24 -12.75 -8.02
C PHE A 215 1.02 -14.07 -7.28
N HIS A 216 -0.24 -14.35 -6.95
CA HIS A 216 -0.60 -15.27 -5.87
C HIS A 216 -0.31 -16.72 -6.21
N SER A 217 -0.24 -17.14 -7.48
CA SER A 217 0.08 -18.53 -7.80
C SER A 217 1.41 -18.98 -7.21
N LEU A 218 2.42 -18.11 -7.14
CA LEU A 218 3.72 -18.44 -6.52
C LEU A 218 3.72 -18.25 -5.00
N LEU A 219 2.86 -17.38 -4.48
CA LEU A 219 2.79 -17.03 -3.05
C LEU A 219 1.60 -17.67 -2.33
N CYS A 220 1.00 -18.71 -2.94
CA CYS A 220 -0.12 -19.43 -2.36
C CYS A 220 0.41 -20.52 -1.41
N THR A 221 -0.16 -20.63 -0.21
CA THR A 221 0.14 -21.74 0.72
C THR A 221 -0.78 -22.95 0.51
N GLY A 222 -1.72 -22.87 -0.43
CA GLY A 222 -2.69 -23.93 -0.74
C GLY A 222 -2.12 -25.06 -1.60
N GLU A 223 -2.92 -26.11 -1.81
CA GLU A 223 -2.48 -27.33 -2.48
C GLU A 223 -2.12 -27.14 -3.97
N ARG A 224 -2.76 -26.18 -4.65
CA ARG A 224 -2.48 -25.89 -6.06
C ARG A 224 -1.47 -24.77 -6.26
N SER A 225 -0.65 -24.51 -5.25
CA SER A 225 0.41 -23.52 -5.32
C SER A 225 1.42 -23.84 -6.42
N GLY A 226 1.94 -22.80 -7.05
CA GLY A 226 3.11 -22.83 -7.92
C GLY A 226 4.44 -22.63 -7.19
N SER A 227 4.44 -22.50 -5.86
CA SER A 227 5.65 -22.48 -5.03
C SER A 227 6.39 -23.81 -5.13
N SER A 228 7.73 -23.75 -5.19
CA SER A 228 8.58 -24.95 -5.15
C SER A 228 8.66 -25.59 -3.76
N CYS A 229 8.40 -24.83 -2.69
CA CYS A 229 8.44 -25.30 -1.31
C CYS A 229 7.45 -24.51 -0.44
N ARG A 230 6.29 -25.13 -0.14
CA ARG A 230 5.21 -24.49 0.64
C ARG A 230 5.62 -24.25 2.09
N GLU A 231 6.42 -25.14 2.66
CA GLU A 231 6.93 -25.01 4.03
C GLU A 231 7.85 -23.80 4.17
N ALA A 232 8.72 -23.56 3.18
CA ALA A 232 9.56 -22.37 3.13
C ALA A 232 8.72 -21.10 2.94
N LEU A 233 7.66 -21.16 2.12
CA LEU A 233 6.74 -20.04 1.94
C LEU A 233 6.02 -19.67 3.25
N VAL A 234 5.56 -20.66 4.01
CA VAL A 234 4.93 -20.40 5.33
C VAL A 234 5.92 -19.73 6.28
N LYS A 235 7.18 -20.19 6.33
CA LYS A 235 8.23 -19.54 7.13
C LYS A 235 8.53 -18.12 6.66
N PHE A 236 8.55 -17.88 5.35
CA PHE A 236 8.72 -16.54 4.78
C PHE A 236 7.59 -15.60 5.23
N ILE A 237 6.32 -16.04 5.11
CA ILE A 237 5.17 -15.24 5.51
C ILE A 237 5.19 -14.98 7.01
N GLN A 238 5.50 -15.99 7.82
CA GLN A 238 5.64 -15.82 9.26
C GLN A 238 6.73 -14.81 9.61
N HIS A 239 7.92 -14.95 9.01
CA HIS A 239 9.02 -14.01 9.21
C HIS A 239 8.63 -12.58 8.82
N ALA A 240 7.92 -12.39 7.70
CA ALA A 240 7.44 -11.07 7.29
C ALA A 240 6.48 -10.47 8.33
N ASN A 241 5.46 -11.22 8.74
CA ASN A 241 4.47 -10.76 9.72
C ASN A 241 5.10 -10.46 11.11
N GLU A 242 6.15 -11.19 11.50
CA GLU A 242 6.82 -11.02 12.80
C GLU A 242 7.90 -9.92 12.81
N THR A 243 8.36 -9.46 11.64
CA THR A 243 9.50 -8.53 11.56
C THR A 243 9.18 -7.27 10.78
N ASN A 244 8.76 -7.39 9.52
CA ASN A 244 8.37 -6.26 8.69
C ASN A 244 7.49 -6.70 7.52
N ASP A 245 6.26 -6.19 7.49
CA ASP A 245 5.25 -6.49 6.47
C ASP A 245 5.70 -6.11 5.05
N ILE A 246 6.70 -5.23 4.88
CA ILE A 246 7.26 -4.79 3.59
C ILE A 246 7.81 -5.94 2.73
N PHE A 247 8.16 -7.06 3.35
CA PHE A 247 8.61 -8.25 2.64
C PHE A 247 7.51 -8.90 1.80
N ILE A 248 6.24 -8.80 2.22
CA ILE A 248 5.10 -9.34 1.46
C ILE A 248 4.94 -8.65 0.10
N PRO A 249 4.85 -7.31 -0.02
CA PRO A 249 4.76 -6.65 -1.30
C PRO A 249 6.08 -6.77 -2.10
N ALA A 250 7.24 -6.87 -1.45
CA ALA A 250 8.50 -7.16 -2.15
C ALA A 250 8.49 -8.54 -2.83
N ALA A 251 7.99 -9.57 -2.14
CA ALA A 251 7.79 -10.90 -2.71
C ALA A 251 6.76 -10.89 -3.86
N LYS A 252 5.70 -10.10 -3.75
CA LYS A 252 4.74 -9.90 -4.85
C LYS A 252 5.41 -9.26 -6.07
N ALA A 253 6.30 -8.27 -5.91
CA ALA A 253 7.03 -7.66 -7.02
C ALA A 253 7.96 -8.65 -7.75
N ILE A 254 8.64 -9.52 -7.01
CA ILE A 254 9.44 -10.62 -7.60
C ILE A 254 8.53 -11.60 -8.33
N SER A 255 7.45 -12.05 -7.68
CA SER A 255 6.50 -13.01 -8.26
C SER A 255 5.86 -12.49 -9.55
N PHE A 256 5.49 -11.20 -9.57
CA PHE A 256 5.01 -10.48 -10.75
C PHE A 256 6.00 -10.56 -11.91
N THR A 257 7.27 -10.27 -11.63
CA THR A 257 8.31 -10.28 -12.66
C THR A 257 8.51 -11.69 -13.20
N ILE A 258 8.56 -12.71 -12.33
CA ILE A 258 8.71 -14.12 -12.74
C ILE A 258 7.52 -14.58 -13.59
N LEU A 259 6.29 -14.33 -13.15
CA LEU A 259 5.09 -14.77 -13.86
C LEU A 259 4.94 -14.06 -15.20
N LYS A 260 5.23 -12.76 -15.25
CA LYS A 260 5.26 -12.00 -16.51
C LYS A 260 6.35 -12.51 -17.46
N TYR A 261 7.55 -12.82 -16.96
CA TYR A 261 8.62 -13.43 -17.75
C TYR A 261 8.17 -14.78 -18.34
N LYS A 262 7.56 -15.65 -17.53
CA LYS A 262 7.02 -16.95 -17.98
C LYS A 262 5.98 -16.79 -19.09
N LYS A 263 5.09 -15.80 -18.97
CA LYS A 263 4.08 -15.47 -19.98
C LYS A 263 4.70 -14.99 -21.29
N LEU A 264 5.67 -14.08 -21.24
CA LEU A 264 6.40 -13.59 -22.41
C LEU A 264 7.14 -14.74 -23.13
N LYS A 265 7.78 -15.61 -22.35
CA LYS A 265 8.49 -16.78 -22.87
C LYS A 265 7.55 -17.76 -23.55
N ALA A 266 6.40 -18.07 -22.94
CA ALA A 266 5.40 -18.97 -23.53
C ALA A 266 4.88 -18.42 -24.88
N ALA A 267 4.51 -17.13 -24.93
CA ALA A 267 4.05 -16.49 -26.16
C ALA A 267 5.11 -16.53 -27.28
N LYS A 268 6.39 -16.38 -26.95
CA LYS A 268 7.49 -16.46 -27.91
C LYS A 268 7.72 -17.86 -28.45
N LEU A 269 7.47 -18.90 -27.65
CA LEU A 269 7.58 -20.30 -28.07
C LEU A 269 6.42 -20.71 -28.98
N GLU A 270 5.19 -20.24 -28.68
CA GLU A 270 4.01 -20.45 -29.52
C GLU A 270 4.15 -19.78 -30.90
N GLY A 271 4.89 -18.66 -30.98
CA GLY A 271 5.16 -17.94 -32.23
C GLY A 271 6.37 -18.41 -33.04
N LYS A 272 7.15 -19.41 -32.60
CA LYS A 272 8.36 -19.90 -33.30
C LYS A 272 8.22 -21.36 -33.75
N GLU A 273 7.91 -21.56 -35.03
CA GLU A 273 8.24 -22.81 -35.73
C GLU A 273 9.76 -22.89 -35.96
N GLN A 274 10.45 -23.61 -35.07
CA GLN A 274 11.81 -24.18 -35.18
C GLN A 274 13.04 -23.28 -35.45
N CYS A 275 14.13 -23.71 -34.81
CA CYS A 275 15.55 -23.38 -35.04
C CYS A 275 16.08 -22.08 -34.40
N THR A 276 16.68 -22.19 -33.20
CA THR A 276 17.62 -21.17 -32.70
C THR A 276 18.81 -21.78 -31.95
N ASN A 277 19.98 -21.17 -32.18
CA ASN A 277 21.29 -21.51 -31.61
C ASN A 277 21.31 -21.26 -30.07
N PRO A 278 22.08 -22.01 -29.25
CA PRO A 278 22.05 -21.89 -27.79
C PRO A 278 22.44 -20.49 -27.27
N ASN A 279 23.46 -19.85 -27.86
CA ASN A 279 23.95 -18.54 -27.39
C ASN A 279 22.96 -17.39 -27.68
N THR A 280 22.12 -17.51 -28.72
CA THR A 280 21.06 -16.53 -29.00
C THR A 280 19.85 -16.70 -28.07
N LEU A 281 19.75 -17.85 -27.38
CA LEU A 281 18.66 -18.15 -26.46
C LEU A 281 18.84 -17.46 -25.10
N GLU A 282 20.08 -17.37 -24.60
CA GLU A 282 20.37 -16.76 -23.30
C GLU A 282 20.19 -15.23 -23.32
N ASP A 283 20.71 -14.55 -24.35
CA ASP A 283 20.47 -13.11 -24.57
C ASP A 283 18.98 -12.80 -24.77
N SER A 284 18.28 -13.68 -25.50
CA SER A 284 16.83 -13.61 -25.67
C SER A 284 16.08 -13.77 -24.33
N SER A 285 16.58 -14.62 -23.43
CA SER A 285 15.96 -14.87 -22.13
C SER A 285 16.09 -13.66 -21.21
N PHE A 286 17.30 -13.10 -21.11
CA PHE A 286 17.52 -11.92 -20.27
C PHE A 286 16.79 -10.68 -20.80
N SER A 287 16.67 -10.51 -22.11
CA SER A 287 15.85 -9.45 -22.70
C SER A 287 14.37 -9.56 -22.30
N MET A 288 13.79 -10.78 -22.24
CA MET A 288 12.42 -10.96 -21.75
C MET A 288 12.31 -10.67 -20.24
N LEU A 289 13.36 -10.96 -19.46
CA LEU A 289 13.39 -10.61 -18.05
C LEU A 289 13.41 -9.09 -17.84
N LEU A 290 14.20 -8.35 -18.62
CA LEU A 290 14.20 -6.87 -18.62
C LEU A 290 12.82 -6.31 -18.99
N GLU A 291 12.13 -6.91 -19.96
CA GLU A 291 10.77 -6.52 -20.34
C GLU A 291 9.74 -6.82 -19.23
N ALA A 292 9.88 -7.97 -18.57
CA ALA A 292 9.05 -8.33 -17.41
C ALA A 292 9.28 -7.35 -16.25
N TRP A 293 10.54 -6.98 -16.00
CA TRP A 293 10.98 -6.05 -14.94
C TRP A 293 10.60 -4.59 -15.22
N ARG A 294 10.35 -4.21 -16.48
CA ARG A 294 10.10 -2.83 -16.92
C ARG A 294 9.11 -2.04 -16.03
N PRO A 295 7.98 -2.59 -15.54
CA PRO A 295 7.10 -1.85 -14.64
C PRO A 295 7.74 -1.47 -13.30
N ILE A 296 8.55 -2.36 -12.72
CA ILE A 296 9.29 -2.12 -11.47
C ILE A 296 10.48 -1.19 -11.71
N SER A 297 11.08 -1.23 -12.91
CA SER A 297 12.19 -0.34 -13.24
C SER A 297 11.81 1.14 -13.25
N MET A 298 10.52 1.48 -13.39
CA MET A 298 10.01 2.85 -13.42
C MET A 298 9.95 3.52 -12.03
N GLY A 299 9.82 2.76 -10.95
CA GLY A 299 9.84 3.29 -9.59
C GLY A 299 11.21 3.85 -9.20
N TYR A 300 11.22 4.97 -8.47
CA TYR A 300 12.45 5.44 -7.85
C TYR A 300 12.86 4.46 -6.76
N LYS A 301 14.13 4.05 -6.70
CA LYS A 301 14.56 2.98 -5.80
C LYS A 301 16.01 3.14 -5.40
N ARG A 302 16.28 2.87 -4.13
CA ARG A 302 17.62 2.72 -3.54
C ARG A 302 17.58 1.49 -2.63
N ARG A 303 18.75 1.03 -2.19
CA ARG A 303 18.81 -0.06 -1.21
C ARG A 303 18.10 0.38 0.06
N TRP A 304 17.23 -0.47 0.58
CA TRP A 304 16.46 -0.19 1.79
C TRP A 304 17.31 0.30 2.95
N TRP A 305 18.39 -0.43 3.27
CA TRP A 305 19.29 -0.01 4.35
C TRP A 305 20.00 1.31 4.06
N ASP A 306 20.10 1.81 2.83
CA ASP A 306 20.70 3.11 2.53
C ASP A 306 19.69 4.28 2.59
N CYS A 307 18.38 4.00 2.66
CA CYS A 307 17.34 5.04 2.53
C CYS A 307 16.23 5.02 3.58
N ILE A 308 16.10 3.96 4.39
CA ILE A 308 15.19 3.97 5.53
C ILE A 308 15.59 5.09 6.51
N ALA A 309 14.63 5.80 7.09
CA ALA A 309 14.92 6.78 8.13
C ALA A 309 15.58 6.11 9.35
N LEU A 310 16.40 6.85 10.08
CA LEU A 310 16.87 6.39 11.39
C LEU A 310 15.72 6.57 12.38
N PRO A 311 15.37 5.55 13.18
CA PRO A 311 14.44 5.72 14.29
C PRO A 311 14.95 6.76 15.29
N ASP A 312 14.03 7.48 15.94
CA ASP A 312 14.35 8.53 16.91
C ASP A 312 15.13 8.02 18.13
N ASP A 313 15.05 6.73 18.44
CA ASP A 313 15.76 6.07 19.53
C ASP A 313 17.16 5.58 19.13
N VAL A 314 17.58 5.73 17.87
CA VAL A 314 18.91 5.35 17.38
C VAL A 314 19.82 6.58 17.31
N ASP A 315 20.87 6.59 18.14
CA ASP A 315 21.92 7.61 18.07
C ASP A 315 22.67 7.54 16.73
N TYR A 316 23.05 8.70 16.16
CA TYR A 316 23.83 8.78 14.93
C TYR A 316 25.14 7.98 14.98
N SER A 317 25.74 7.80 16.15
CA SER A 317 26.93 6.96 16.34
C SER A 317 26.68 5.47 16.09
N ASP A 318 25.42 5.01 16.20
CA ASP A 318 25.00 3.62 15.99
C ASP A 318 24.41 3.36 14.59
N GLU A 319 24.33 4.39 13.74
CA GLU A 319 23.76 4.30 12.39
C GLU A 319 24.34 3.10 11.61
N ALA A 320 25.67 2.95 11.57
CA ALA A 320 26.30 1.87 10.82
C ALA A 320 25.83 0.47 11.28
N SER A 321 25.60 0.30 12.59
CA SER A 321 25.10 -0.95 13.19
C SER A 321 23.65 -1.19 12.77
N PHE A 322 22.79 -0.19 12.91
CA PHE A 322 21.39 -0.25 12.48
C PHE A 322 21.26 -0.62 11.00
N ARG A 323 22.00 0.07 10.12
CA ARG A 323 22.02 -0.17 8.68
C ARG A 323 22.43 -1.61 8.35
N MET A 324 23.39 -2.17 9.09
CA MET A 324 23.82 -3.56 8.95
C MET A 324 22.73 -4.55 9.37
N GLN A 325 22.02 -4.30 10.49
CA GLN A 325 20.91 -5.14 10.93
C GLN A 325 19.76 -5.17 9.92
N ILE A 326 19.38 -4.01 9.35
CA ILE A 326 18.38 -3.92 8.29
C ILE A 326 18.80 -4.74 7.05
N ARG A 327 20.08 -4.68 6.68
CA ARG A 327 20.63 -5.47 5.58
C ARG A 327 20.58 -6.98 5.85
N GLU A 328 20.91 -7.42 7.07
CA GLU A 328 20.84 -8.82 7.48
C GLU A 328 19.41 -9.33 7.52
N LEU A 329 18.47 -8.52 8.01
CA LEU A 329 17.05 -8.84 8.04
C LEU A 329 16.50 -9.05 6.62
N ALA A 330 16.81 -8.14 5.69
CA ALA A 330 16.46 -8.29 4.28
C ALA A 330 17.06 -9.57 3.66
N PHE A 331 18.28 -9.92 4.04
CA PHE A 331 18.94 -11.13 3.54
C PHE A 331 18.29 -12.41 4.06
N MET A 332 17.90 -12.46 5.34
CA MET A 332 17.17 -13.59 5.92
C MET A 332 15.84 -13.81 5.19
N SER A 333 15.06 -12.74 5.05
CA SER A 333 13.80 -12.71 4.30
C SER A 333 13.99 -13.22 2.86
N LEU A 334 15.04 -12.75 2.17
CA LEU A 334 15.38 -13.19 0.83
C LEU A 334 15.72 -14.69 0.73
N GLN A 335 16.44 -15.26 1.70
CA GLN A 335 16.75 -16.69 1.69
C GLN A 335 15.48 -17.54 1.79
N LEU A 336 14.57 -17.18 2.69
CA LEU A 336 13.28 -17.87 2.84
C LEU A 336 12.44 -17.77 1.56
N LEU A 337 12.38 -16.57 0.96
CA LEU A 337 11.68 -16.36 -0.31
C LEU A 337 12.31 -17.18 -1.44
N LYS A 338 13.63 -17.19 -1.54
CA LYS A 338 14.38 -17.98 -2.53
C LYS A 338 14.06 -19.46 -2.38
N GLU A 339 14.11 -20.04 -1.18
CA GLU A 339 13.75 -21.44 -0.96
C GLU A 339 12.31 -21.75 -1.40
N SER A 340 11.40 -20.77 -1.30
CA SER A 340 9.99 -20.94 -1.64
C SER A 340 9.65 -20.83 -3.13
N ILE A 341 10.29 -19.94 -3.90
CA ILE A 341 9.86 -19.61 -5.27
C ILE A 341 11.02 -19.41 -6.27
N PHE A 342 12.23 -19.86 -5.96
CA PHE A 342 13.40 -19.64 -6.83
C PHE A 342 13.20 -20.19 -8.24
N ASP A 343 13.48 -19.35 -9.22
CA ASP A 343 13.49 -19.70 -10.64
C ASP A 343 14.87 -19.42 -11.22
N LYS A 344 15.50 -20.45 -11.79
CA LYS A 344 16.88 -20.37 -12.28
C LYS A 344 17.03 -19.35 -13.42
N GLU A 345 16.02 -19.18 -14.26
CA GLU A 345 16.07 -18.22 -15.38
C GLU A 345 15.88 -16.78 -14.90
N CYS A 346 15.25 -16.61 -13.73
CA CYS A 346 15.08 -15.33 -13.06
C CYS A 346 16.02 -15.16 -11.85
N ALA A 347 17.10 -15.95 -11.76
CA ALA A 347 18.02 -15.95 -10.62
C ALA A 347 18.53 -14.56 -10.19
N PRO A 348 18.80 -13.60 -11.11
CA PRO A 348 19.19 -12.24 -10.71
C PRO A 348 18.17 -11.52 -9.82
N LEU A 349 16.87 -11.87 -9.88
CA LEU A 349 15.85 -11.25 -9.01
C LEU A 349 16.01 -11.65 -7.53
N PHE A 350 16.71 -12.75 -7.25
CA PHE A 350 16.97 -13.24 -5.90
C PHE A 350 18.32 -12.77 -5.35
N SER A 351 18.89 -11.72 -5.94
CA SER A 351 20.05 -11.02 -5.40
C SER A 351 19.64 -10.08 -4.27
N LEU A 352 20.54 -9.85 -3.31
CA LEU A 352 20.26 -8.95 -2.19
C LEU A 352 20.18 -7.50 -2.68
N GLU A 353 20.97 -7.16 -3.69
CA GLU A 353 20.88 -5.86 -4.38
C GLU A 353 19.48 -5.63 -4.96
N ILE A 354 18.94 -6.56 -5.76
CA ILE A 354 17.60 -6.39 -6.33
C ILE A 354 16.54 -6.32 -5.23
N TYR A 355 16.57 -7.25 -4.28
CA TYR A 355 15.57 -7.31 -3.21
C TYR A 355 15.58 -6.05 -2.34
N GLY A 356 16.77 -5.57 -1.95
CA GLY A 356 16.94 -4.34 -1.20
C GLY A 356 16.43 -3.11 -1.95
N HIS A 357 16.60 -3.04 -3.28
CA HIS A 357 16.03 -1.95 -4.08
C HIS A 357 14.52 -2.04 -4.24
N ILE A 358 13.94 -3.24 -4.31
CA ILE A 358 12.47 -3.40 -4.31
C ILE A 358 11.90 -2.89 -3.00
N ILE A 359 12.50 -3.25 -1.86
CA ILE A 359 12.02 -2.81 -0.55
C ILE A 359 12.16 -1.28 -0.43
N GLY A 360 13.33 -0.72 -0.75
CA GLY A 360 13.53 0.73 -0.72
C GLY A 360 12.67 1.50 -1.74
N MET A 361 12.15 0.85 -2.78
CA MET A 361 11.15 1.44 -3.67
C MET A 361 9.84 1.73 -2.93
N PHE A 362 9.40 0.85 -2.01
CA PHE A 362 8.17 1.12 -1.26
C PHE A 362 8.37 2.25 -0.26
N GLU A 363 9.52 2.31 0.42
CA GLU A 363 9.86 3.43 1.32
C GLU A 363 9.86 4.78 0.60
N LEU A 364 10.51 4.85 -0.56
CA LEU A 364 10.75 6.12 -1.28
C LEU A 364 9.59 6.60 -2.14
N ASN A 365 8.54 5.80 -2.29
CA ASN A 365 7.37 6.14 -3.10
C ASN A 365 6.07 5.92 -2.31
N ASN A 366 6.16 5.94 -0.98
CA ASN A 366 5.07 5.51 -0.12
C ASN A 366 3.83 6.40 -0.30
N LEU A 367 2.69 5.73 -0.44
CA LEU A 367 1.36 6.30 -0.27
C LEU A 367 0.53 5.19 0.38
N ASP A 368 -0.07 5.49 1.51
CA ASP A 368 -0.83 4.49 2.25
C ASP A 368 -2.00 3.96 1.41
N LEU A 369 -2.12 2.64 1.38
CA LEU A 369 -3.32 1.99 0.87
C LEU A 369 -4.36 2.05 1.97
N VAL A 370 -5.38 2.90 1.79
CA VAL A 370 -6.48 3.04 2.73
C VAL A 370 -7.82 2.80 2.02
N VAL A 371 -8.69 1.99 2.61
CA VAL A 371 -10.09 1.84 2.17
C VAL A 371 -11.01 2.02 3.37
N ALA A 372 -11.92 2.98 3.32
CA ALA A 372 -12.84 3.32 4.40
C ALA A 372 -13.72 2.13 4.82
N SER A 373 -14.03 2.04 6.11
CA SER A 373 -14.81 0.96 6.69
C SER A 373 -16.29 1.07 6.32
N PRO A 374 -16.90 0.06 5.67
CA PRO A 374 -18.35 0.06 5.46
C PRO A 374 -19.13 -0.14 6.77
N VAL A 375 -18.47 -0.61 7.84
CA VAL A 375 -19.08 -0.73 9.17
C VAL A 375 -19.24 0.65 9.81
N GLU A 376 -18.31 1.57 9.56
CA GLU A 376 -18.43 2.98 9.94
C GLU A 376 -19.64 3.63 9.29
N ASP A 377 -19.70 3.59 7.95
CA ASP A 377 -20.82 4.12 7.19
C ASP A 377 -22.17 3.56 7.67
N TYR A 378 -22.20 2.27 8.01
CA TYR A 378 -23.37 1.62 8.54
C TYR A 378 -23.80 2.21 9.89
N PHE A 379 -22.89 2.38 10.85
CA PHE A 379 -23.24 2.94 12.16
C PHE A 379 -23.54 4.45 12.10
N LEU A 380 -22.86 5.21 11.24
CA LEU A 380 -23.20 6.60 10.96
C LEU A 380 -24.63 6.72 10.41
N TYR A 381 -25.00 5.85 9.46
CA TYR A 381 -26.37 5.81 8.93
C TYR A 381 -27.40 5.50 10.01
N ILE A 382 -27.11 4.57 10.93
CA ILE A 382 -28.02 4.25 12.04
C ILE A 382 -28.18 5.44 12.98
N ASP A 383 -27.10 6.19 13.24
CA ASP A 383 -27.13 7.39 14.08
C ASP A 383 -27.92 8.54 13.43
N ASP A 384 -27.87 8.65 12.10
CA ASP A 384 -28.57 9.67 11.31
C ASP A 384 -30.07 9.34 11.05
N LEU A 385 -30.55 8.16 11.46
CA LEU A 385 -31.96 7.79 11.28
C LEU A 385 -32.90 8.72 12.07
N PRO A 386 -34.09 9.05 11.52
CA PRO A 386 -35.11 9.76 12.26
C PRO A 386 -35.74 8.87 13.35
N TYR A 387 -36.43 9.52 14.31
CA TYR A 387 -37.28 8.81 15.26
C TYR A 387 -38.66 8.51 14.64
N PRO A 388 -39.23 7.31 14.87
CA PRO A 388 -38.81 6.27 15.83
C PRO A 388 -37.88 5.19 15.25
N GLU A 389 -37.51 5.24 13.97
CA GLU A 389 -36.71 4.22 13.29
C GLU A 389 -35.34 3.99 13.95
N LYS A 390 -34.68 5.08 14.37
CA LYS A 390 -33.42 5.03 15.11
C LYS A 390 -33.52 4.20 16.39
N GLU A 391 -34.54 4.46 17.21
CA GLU A 391 -34.74 3.75 18.48
C GLU A 391 -34.95 2.25 18.26
N GLU A 392 -35.70 1.87 17.22
CA GLU A 392 -35.93 0.46 16.90
C GLU A 392 -34.66 -0.24 16.39
N ALA A 393 -33.85 0.45 15.58
CA ALA A 393 -32.57 -0.08 15.11
C ALA A 393 -31.58 -0.26 16.26
N GLU A 394 -31.47 0.73 17.14
CA GLU A 394 -30.54 0.75 18.26
C GLU A 394 -30.82 -0.34 19.30
N LYS A 395 -32.07 -0.80 19.45
CA LYS A 395 -32.41 -1.96 20.30
C LYS A 395 -31.59 -3.22 19.94
N ILE A 396 -31.17 -3.34 18.68
CA ILE A 396 -30.38 -4.46 18.18
C ILE A 396 -28.90 -4.09 18.05
N THR A 397 -28.60 -2.90 17.54
CA THR A 397 -27.25 -2.52 17.14
C THR A 397 -26.40 -1.96 18.28
N ARG A 398 -27.00 -1.41 19.35
CA ARG A 398 -26.26 -0.77 20.46
C ARG A 398 -25.26 -1.71 21.12
N GLN A 399 -25.69 -2.91 21.50
CA GLN A 399 -24.81 -3.92 22.12
C GLN A 399 -23.64 -4.33 21.21
N ILE A 400 -23.81 -4.22 19.89
CA ILE A 400 -22.77 -4.55 18.91
C ILE A 400 -21.78 -3.39 18.80
N LEU A 401 -22.29 -2.15 18.76
CA LEU A 401 -21.45 -0.96 18.79
C LEU A 401 -20.62 -0.90 20.08
N ASP A 402 -21.23 -1.17 21.23
CA ASP A 402 -20.57 -1.19 22.53
C ASP A 402 -19.47 -2.27 22.61
N ALA A 403 -19.66 -3.40 21.92
CA ALA A 403 -18.66 -4.47 21.83
C ALA A 403 -17.49 -4.10 20.92
N LEU A 404 -17.75 -3.35 19.85
CA LEU A 404 -16.72 -2.85 18.94
C LEU A 404 -15.92 -1.69 19.56
N GLY A 405 -16.57 -0.84 20.36
CA GLY A 405 -15.98 0.42 20.81
C GLY A 405 -15.59 1.29 19.63
N ASP A 406 -14.41 1.90 19.65
CA ASP A 406 -13.88 2.71 18.55
C ASP A 406 -13.46 1.87 17.32
N ASP A 407 -13.40 0.54 17.44
CA ASP A 407 -12.86 -0.29 16.38
C ASP A 407 -13.79 -0.45 15.16
N TYR A 408 -15.03 0.05 15.22
CA TYR A 408 -15.99 -0.03 14.11
C TYR A 408 -15.55 0.78 12.88
N SER A 409 -14.73 1.82 13.08
CA SER A 409 -14.20 2.70 12.05
C SER A 409 -12.85 2.27 11.47
N VAL A 410 -12.28 1.15 11.92
CA VAL A 410 -10.98 0.67 11.42
C VAL A 410 -11.06 0.43 9.92
N CYS A 411 -10.31 1.24 9.17
CA CYS A 411 -10.18 1.15 7.72
C CYS A 411 -9.24 -0.01 7.32
N CYS A 412 -9.36 -0.48 6.08
CA CYS A 412 -8.36 -1.38 5.51
C CYS A 412 -7.08 -0.59 5.27
N GLN A 413 -5.96 -1.08 5.79
CA GLN A 413 -4.64 -0.46 5.66
C GLN A 413 -3.63 -1.41 4.99
N GLY A 414 -2.73 -0.86 4.21
CA GLY A 414 -1.69 -1.62 3.54
C GLY A 414 -0.63 -0.76 2.88
N THR A 415 0.33 -1.46 2.27
CA THR A 415 1.40 -0.85 1.49
C THR A 415 1.23 -1.17 0.02
N ALA A 416 1.39 -0.18 -0.86
CA ALA A 416 1.27 -0.35 -2.29
C ALA A 416 2.18 0.60 -3.07
N PHE A 417 2.47 0.23 -4.33
CA PHE A 417 3.19 1.07 -5.27
C PHE A 417 2.25 1.48 -6.41
N PHE A 418 2.09 2.79 -6.60
CA PHE A 418 1.18 3.43 -7.56
C PHE A 418 1.97 4.12 -8.68
N PRO A 419 2.13 3.50 -9.87
CA PRO A 419 3.13 3.94 -10.85
C PRO A 419 3.05 5.40 -11.29
N MET A 420 1.84 5.96 -11.41
CA MET A 420 1.65 7.34 -11.86
C MET A 420 1.64 8.32 -10.68
N GLN A 421 1.04 7.95 -9.54
CA GLN A 421 1.09 8.79 -8.35
C GLN A 421 2.53 8.97 -7.84
N SER A 422 3.36 7.92 -7.87
CA SER A 422 4.77 8.00 -7.47
C SER A 422 5.63 8.90 -8.38
N CYS A 423 5.06 9.47 -9.45
CA CYS A 423 5.70 10.48 -10.29
C CYS A 423 5.31 11.93 -9.93
N MET A 424 4.37 12.14 -8.99
CA MET A 424 3.92 13.47 -8.57
C MET A 424 4.93 14.05 -7.59
N ASN A 425 5.47 15.22 -7.89
CA ASN A 425 6.45 15.86 -7.02
C ASN A 425 5.80 16.54 -5.81
N HIS A 426 6.63 16.79 -4.80
CA HIS A 426 6.26 17.50 -3.60
C HIS A 426 6.10 19.02 -3.83
N SER A 427 5.13 19.63 -3.16
CA SER A 427 5.09 21.06 -2.85
C SER A 427 4.52 21.26 -1.45
N CYS A 428 5.09 22.17 -0.63
CA CYS A 428 4.47 22.58 0.64
C CYS A 428 3.26 23.51 0.43
N HIS A 429 2.95 23.84 -0.82
CA HIS A 429 1.70 24.46 -1.25
C HIS A 429 1.18 23.67 -2.47
N PRO A 430 0.65 22.46 -2.23
CA PRO A 430 0.28 21.55 -3.31
C PRO A 430 -0.99 22.03 -4.03
N ASN A 431 -1.15 21.63 -5.29
CA ASN A 431 -2.37 21.90 -6.06
C ASN A 431 -3.29 20.67 -6.16
N ALA A 432 -2.88 19.52 -5.63
CA ALA A 432 -3.66 18.30 -5.54
C ALA A 432 -3.36 17.54 -4.23
N LYS A 433 -4.26 16.63 -3.85
CA LYS A 433 -4.05 15.73 -2.70
C LYS A 433 -4.53 14.31 -2.98
N ALA A 434 -3.96 13.35 -2.27
CA ALA A 434 -4.53 12.02 -2.16
C ALA A 434 -5.77 12.06 -1.25
N PHE A 435 -6.93 11.66 -1.76
CA PHE A 435 -8.18 11.72 -0.99
C PHE A 435 -9.20 10.70 -1.50
N LYS A 436 -9.69 9.84 -0.61
CA LYS A 436 -10.74 8.87 -0.91
C LYS A 436 -12.12 9.53 -0.82
N ARG A 437 -12.88 9.49 -1.92
CA ARG A 437 -14.27 9.93 -1.94
C ARG A 437 -15.18 8.76 -1.53
N GLU A 438 -16.43 9.06 -1.19
CA GLU A 438 -17.40 8.05 -0.74
C GLU A 438 -17.63 6.93 -1.78
N GLU A 439 -17.51 7.23 -3.07
CA GLU A 439 -17.63 6.23 -4.13
C GLU A 439 -16.38 5.35 -4.33
N ASP A 440 -15.23 5.73 -3.76
CA ASP A 440 -13.94 5.07 -3.99
C ASP A 440 -13.71 3.90 -3.01
N ARG A 441 -14.37 2.77 -3.31
CA ARG A 441 -14.44 1.57 -2.45
C ARG A 441 -13.35 0.52 -2.65
N ASP A 442 -12.23 0.86 -3.27
CA ASP A 442 -11.10 -0.05 -3.55
C ASP A 442 -9.76 0.59 -3.15
N GLY A 443 -8.65 -0.15 -3.25
CA GLY A 443 -7.33 0.34 -2.87
C GLY A 443 -6.63 1.22 -3.91
N GLN A 444 -7.29 1.73 -4.95
CA GLN A 444 -6.65 2.60 -5.94
C GLN A 444 -6.27 3.97 -5.34
N ALA A 445 -5.14 4.57 -5.71
CA ALA A 445 -4.83 5.92 -5.27
C ALA A 445 -5.75 6.92 -5.99
N ILE A 446 -6.37 7.81 -5.24
CA ILE A 446 -7.29 8.83 -5.76
C ILE A 446 -6.67 10.19 -5.52
N ILE A 447 -6.43 10.92 -6.60
CA ILE A 447 -5.87 12.27 -6.55
C ILE A 447 -6.96 13.24 -7.00
N ILE A 448 -7.26 14.22 -6.14
CA ILE A 448 -8.20 15.30 -6.44
C ILE A 448 -7.49 16.64 -6.45
N ALA A 449 -7.97 17.56 -7.26
CA ALA A 449 -7.46 18.92 -7.32
C ALA A 449 -7.88 19.70 -6.07
N LEU A 450 -6.93 20.39 -5.43
CA LEU A 450 -7.18 21.29 -4.29
C LEU A 450 -7.55 22.71 -4.74
N GLN A 451 -7.26 23.03 -5.98
CA GLN A 451 -7.53 24.32 -6.62
C GLN A 451 -7.62 24.10 -8.13
N SER A 452 -7.93 25.16 -8.89
CA SER A 452 -7.89 25.05 -10.35
C SER A 452 -6.45 24.81 -10.84
N ILE A 453 -6.27 23.85 -11.75
CA ILE A 453 -4.97 23.47 -12.32
C ILE A 453 -5.03 23.76 -13.82
N SER A 454 -4.17 24.63 -14.33
CA SER A 454 -4.17 24.99 -15.75
C SER A 454 -3.49 23.92 -16.59
N LYS A 455 -3.87 23.85 -17.87
CA LYS A 455 -3.13 23.04 -18.84
C LYS A 455 -1.66 23.46 -18.86
N GLY A 456 -0.77 22.48 -18.69
CA GLY A 456 0.68 22.64 -18.68
C GLY A 456 1.27 22.72 -17.27
N ASP A 457 0.45 22.97 -16.25
CA ASP A 457 0.91 23.02 -14.86
C ASP A 457 1.36 21.65 -14.38
N GLU A 458 2.37 21.66 -13.52
CA GLU A 458 2.76 20.46 -12.78
C GLU A 458 1.76 20.18 -11.66
N ILE A 459 1.33 18.93 -11.56
CA ILE A 459 0.48 18.45 -10.48
C ILE A 459 1.40 18.01 -9.34
N THR A 460 1.24 18.66 -8.20
CA THR A 460 2.05 18.43 -7.00
C THR A 460 1.16 18.07 -5.83
N ILE A 461 1.67 17.18 -4.98
CA ILE A 461 1.05 16.75 -3.72
C ILE A 461 1.96 17.12 -2.55
N SER A 462 1.45 17.11 -1.31
CA SER A 462 2.32 17.16 -0.14
C SER A 462 2.77 15.75 0.24
N TYR A 463 4.00 15.62 0.75
CA TYR A 463 4.55 14.35 1.26
C TYR A 463 4.59 14.33 2.79
N ILE A 464 4.29 15.48 3.40
CA ILE A 464 4.47 15.79 4.81
C ILE A 464 3.28 16.65 5.26
N ASP A 465 3.20 16.96 6.55
CA ASP A 465 2.29 17.99 7.01
C ASP A 465 2.82 19.38 6.58
N GLU A 466 2.07 20.05 5.69
CA GLU A 466 2.40 21.38 5.23
C GLU A 466 2.29 22.46 6.31
N ASP A 467 1.56 22.23 7.42
CA ASP A 467 1.37 23.20 8.50
C ASP A 467 2.59 23.30 9.43
N LEU A 468 3.54 22.36 9.34
CA LEU A 468 4.77 22.37 10.13
C LEU A 468 5.68 23.59 9.81
N PRO A 469 6.52 24.04 10.75
CA PRO A 469 7.50 25.09 10.52
C PRO A 469 8.49 24.77 9.39
N PHE A 470 9.04 25.81 8.75
CA PHE A 470 9.96 25.68 7.61
C PHE A 470 11.09 24.67 7.83
N GLU A 471 11.82 24.78 8.94
CA GLU A 471 12.99 23.93 9.22
C GLU A 471 12.59 22.47 9.41
N GLU A 472 11.46 22.21 10.07
CA GLU A 472 10.92 20.86 10.22
C GLU A 472 10.53 20.30 8.85
N ARG A 473 9.82 21.06 8.02
CA ARG A 473 9.49 20.62 6.65
C ARG A 473 10.75 20.30 5.83
N GLN A 474 11.81 21.08 5.94
CA GLN A 474 13.07 20.80 5.23
C GLN A 474 13.77 19.55 5.77
N ALA A 475 13.74 19.32 7.09
CA ALA A 475 14.30 18.14 7.71
C ALA A 475 13.58 16.87 7.22
N LEU A 476 12.24 16.86 7.22
CA LEU A 476 11.45 15.72 6.74
C LEU A 476 11.69 15.39 5.25
N LEU A 477 11.86 16.43 4.43
CA LEU A 477 12.10 16.25 3.00
C LEU A 477 13.55 15.84 2.68
N ALA A 478 14.47 16.00 3.63
CA ALA A 478 15.85 15.56 3.47
C ALA A 478 15.94 14.02 3.32
N ASP A 479 15.03 13.28 3.95
CA ASP A 479 14.93 11.81 3.81
C ASP A 479 14.57 11.38 2.38
N TYR A 480 13.81 12.22 1.67
CA TYR A 480 13.52 12.05 0.24
C TYR A 480 14.70 12.47 -0.66
N GLY A 481 15.76 13.04 -0.08
CA GLY A 481 17.01 13.39 -0.77
C GLY A 481 16.97 14.71 -1.53
N PHE A 482 16.08 15.65 -1.17
CA PHE A 482 16.02 16.97 -1.81
C PHE A 482 15.75 18.11 -0.82
N LYS A 483 16.07 19.35 -1.22
CA LYS A 483 15.72 20.58 -0.50
C LYS A 483 14.55 21.25 -1.20
N CYS A 484 13.43 21.48 -0.50
CA CYS A 484 12.23 22.05 -1.11
C CYS A 484 12.41 23.54 -1.40
N ARG A 485 12.04 23.94 -2.62
CA ARG A 485 12.10 25.33 -3.12
C ARG A 485 10.76 25.80 -3.68
N CYS A 486 9.65 25.23 -3.17
CA CYS A 486 8.31 25.66 -3.56
C CYS A 486 8.04 27.11 -3.12
N PRO A 487 7.01 27.79 -3.67
CA PRO A 487 6.69 29.18 -3.34
C PRO A 487 6.59 29.47 -1.84
N LYS A 488 6.00 28.55 -1.05
CA LYS A 488 5.92 28.66 0.41
C LYS A 488 7.30 28.69 1.07
N CYS A 489 8.16 27.72 0.74
CA CYS A 489 9.52 27.64 1.28
C CYS A 489 10.42 28.81 0.85
N THR A 490 10.26 29.33 -0.37
CA THR A 490 11.01 30.51 -0.80
C THR A 490 10.56 31.80 -0.13
N GLY A 491 9.30 31.89 0.30
CA GLY A 491 8.77 33.06 1.03
C GLY A 491 9.10 33.05 2.53
N GLU A 492 9.37 31.88 3.10
CA GLU A 492 9.73 31.71 4.52
C GLU A 492 11.25 31.66 4.77
N GLY A 493 12.05 31.44 3.72
CA GLY A 493 13.49 31.16 3.82
C GLY A 493 14.43 32.38 3.75
N ASP A 494 13.95 33.57 4.09
CA ASP A 494 14.77 34.81 4.20
C ASP A 494 15.10 35.17 5.67
#